data_AF-W9K0P0-F1
#
_entry.id   AF-W9K0P0-F1
#
_cell.length_a   1.000
_cell.length_b   1.000
_cell.length_c   1.000
_cell.angle_alpha   90.00
_cell.angle_beta   90.00
_cell.angle_gamma   90.00
#
_symmetry.space_group_name_H-M   'P 1'
#
loop_
_entity.id
_entity.type
_entity.pdbx_description
1 polymer ?
#
loop_
_entity_poly.entity_id
_entity_poly.type
_entity_poly.pdbx_seq_one_letter_code
_entity_poly.pdbx_strand_id
1 'polypeptide(L)'
;MTIQSNEFNVAIVGASVAGLALVMALHRTGVPFTICEEAKDAGIGFGPNGMQALDMIEPGFRPLFEALCVGNKPADAQWVFFEGYLLEPAMTSLGMVTESPHGAIRITFASLPMPRPWTDIVAEKRAIRDEKLAKSYGADAPSDPRIPAAKDIQDLIKLLDGRQVTVEAVVLAHIANPLESTSATNCLTEVYFDEALQQARELEAFQQKLGRLMGPLHGVPVSLKDQFGLEGLDSTLGYVGRAFKAAVTDCVLVKVLKQLGAVIIAKINLPQSILLTFNSGEETDNPLWGLTTHPMNPEYTPGGSSGGEGSLLALNDSALGWGTDIGGSIRVPSHMNDLWGFKPSSGDTKWEVFLQRVAVSQDGQHQIPSVVSPMTRTLCIITLASKAVSEVECWRLDP
;
A
#
# COMPACT_ATOMS: atom_id res chain seq x y z
N MET A 1 55.97 -9.19 -7.71
CA MET A 1 55.13 -8.01 -7.97
C MET A 1 53.95 -8.12 -7.02
N THR A 2 53.94 -7.29 -6.00
CA THR A 2 53.01 -7.32 -4.87
C THR A 2 51.70 -6.66 -5.32
N ILE A 3 50.56 -7.35 -5.16
CA ILE A 3 49.24 -6.77 -5.44
C ILE A 3 49.00 -5.69 -4.38
N GLN A 4 49.05 -4.42 -4.77
CA GLN A 4 48.66 -3.28 -3.94
C GLN A 4 47.19 -2.96 -4.20
N SER A 5 46.42 -2.95 -3.11
CA SER A 5 45.01 -2.51 -2.93
C SER A 5 43.95 -3.00 -3.94
N ASN A 6 43.13 -3.94 -3.47
CA ASN A 6 41.85 -4.34 -4.03
C ASN A 6 40.84 -3.17 -4.04
N GLU A 7 40.77 -2.39 -5.14
CA GLU A 7 39.58 -1.59 -5.43
C GLU A 7 38.56 -2.47 -6.17
N PHE A 8 37.50 -2.86 -5.47
CA PHE A 8 36.40 -3.64 -6.03
C PHE A 8 35.53 -2.72 -6.92
N ASN A 9 35.62 -2.87 -8.24
CA ASN A 9 34.90 -2.04 -9.21
C ASN A 9 33.80 -2.85 -9.92
N VAL A 10 32.54 -2.41 -9.83
CA VAL A 10 31.36 -3.13 -10.37
C VAL A 10 31.05 -2.67 -11.80
N ALA A 11 31.14 -3.58 -12.78
CA ALA A 11 30.73 -3.29 -14.16
C ALA A 11 29.27 -3.69 -14.41
N ILE A 12 28.43 -2.73 -14.83
CA ILE A 12 27.01 -2.94 -15.10
C ILE A 12 26.79 -2.84 -16.62
N VAL A 13 26.42 -3.97 -17.26
CA VAL A 13 26.24 -4.06 -18.71
C VAL A 13 24.75 -4.09 -19.07
N GLY A 14 24.28 -3.15 -19.90
CA GLY A 14 22.88 -3.11 -20.39
C GLY A 14 21.86 -2.76 -19.29
N ALA A 15 22.09 -1.66 -18.58
CA ALA A 15 21.25 -1.25 -17.45
C ALA A 15 19.81 -0.96 -17.90
N SER A 16 18.82 -1.60 -17.28
CA SER A 16 17.40 -1.20 -17.28
C SER A 16 17.12 -0.30 -16.05
N VAL A 17 15.86 0.06 -15.76
CA VAL A 17 15.50 0.81 -14.52
C VAL A 17 16.10 0.16 -13.26
N ALA A 18 16.20 -1.18 -13.24
CA ALA A 18 16.87 -1.92 -12.16
C ALA A 18 18.39 -1.70 -12.12
N GLY A 19 19.04 -1.54 -13.29
CA GLY A 19 20.45 -1.18 -13.37
C GLY A 19 20.71 0.23 -12.83
N LEU A 20 19.83 1.20 -13.13
CA LEU A 20 19.93 2.54 -12.58
C LEU A 20 19.75 2.56 -11.05
N ALA A 21 18.75 1.84 -10.52
CA ALA A 21 18.56 1.71 -9.08
C ALA A 21 19.80 1.11 -8.37
N LEU A 22 20.44 0.12 -9.00
CA LEU A 22 21.69 -0.46 -8.52
C LEU A 22 22.85 0.55 -8.54
N VAL A 23 22.99 1.33 -9.61
CA VAL A 23 24.01 2.39 -9.73
C VAL A 23 23.83 3.43 -8.63
N MET A 24 22.59 3.88 -8.38
CA MET A 24 22.29 4.86 -7.34
C MET A 24 22.61 4.31 -5.94
N ALA A 25 22.32 3.03 -5.70
CA ALA A 25 22.69 2.37 -4.45
C ALA A 25 24.21 2.25 -4.27
N LEU A 26 24.96 1.91 -5.33
CA LEU A 26 26.43 1.85 -5.30
C LEU A 26 27.05 3.23 -5.09
N HIS A 27 26.46 4.27 -5.70
CA HIS A 27 26.87 5.66 -5.49
C HIS A 27 26.74 6.10 -4.03
N ARG A 28 25.56 5.89 -3.42
CA ARG A 28 25.31 6.23 -2.01
C ARG A 28 26.24 5.51 -1.03
N THR A 29 26.68 4.31 -1.40
CA THR A 29 27.56 3.48 -0.57
C THR A 29 29.05 3.71 -0.84
N GLY A 30 29.39 4.62 -1.78
CA GLY A 30 30.77 4.96 -2.13
C GLY A 30 31.51 3.82 -2.83
N VAL A 31 30.79 2.83 -3.37
CA VAL A 31 31.39 1.69 -4.06
C VAL A 31 31.69 2.10 -5.51
N PRO A 32 32.92 1.94 -6.01
CA PRO A 32 33.24 2.30 -7.39
C PRO A 32 32.55 1.36 -8.38
N PHE A 33 32.03 1.93 -9.48
CA PHE A 33 31.35 1.20 -10.54
C PHE A 33 31.61 1.79 -11.92
N THR A 34 31.30 1.05 -12.96
CA THR A 34 31.36 1.47 -14.38
C THR A 34 30.11 0.98 -15.11
N ILE A 35 29.51 1.83 -15.94
CA ILE A 35 28.30 1.51 -16.71
C ILE A 35 28.71 1.31 -18.17
N CYS A 36 28.37 0.15 -18.73
CA CYS A 36 28.64 -0.23 -20.12
C CYS A 36 27.31 -0.51 -20.84
N GLU A 37 26.92 0.30 -21.83
CA GLU A 37 25.71 0.01 -22.62
C GLU A 37 26.08 -0.68 -23.94
N GLU A 38 25.54 -1.89 -24.18
CA GLU A 38 25.68 -2.59 -25.47
C GLU A 38 24.35 -2.69 -26.24
N ALA A 39 24.34 -2.05 -27.41
CA ALA A 39 23.57 -2.28 -28.65
C ALA A 39 22.03 -2.09 -28.77
N LYS A 40 21.73 -1.14 -29.67
CA LYS A 40 20.68 -0.92 -30.68
C LYS A 40 19.18 -0.99 -30.34
N ASP A 41 18.69 -1.87 -29.47
CA ASP A 41 17.24 -1.97 -29.21
C ASP A 41 16.89 -2.16 -27.71
N ALA A 42 17.89 -2.05 -26.82
CA ALA A 42 17.72 -2.28 -25.37
C ALA A 42 18.51 -1.31 -24.47
N GLY A 43 18.89 -0.13 -24.99
CA GLY A 43 19.53 0.92 -24.19
C GLY A 43 18.49 1.89 -23.62
N ILE A 44 18.67 2.34 -22.37
CA ILE A 44 17.84 3.41 -21.83
C ILE A 44 18.29 4.72 -22.47
N GLY A 45 17.77 4.99 -23.66
CA GLY A 45 17.76 6.34 -24.19
C GLY A 45 16.84 7.19 -23.32
N PHE A 46 17.34 7.70 -22.19
CA PHE A 46 16.65 8.78 -21.49
C PHE A 46 16.69 10.00 -22.40
N GLY A 47 15.59 10.22 -23.12
CA GLY A 47 15.27 11.54 -23.65
C GLY A 47 15.26 12.59 -22.51
N PRO A 48 15.08 13.87 -22.82
CA PRO A 48 15.20 14.98 -21.86
C PRO A 48 14.45 14.79 -20.53
N ASN A 49 13.32 14.07 -20.55
CA ASN A 49 12.48 13.79 -19.38
C ASN A 49 13.10 12.78 -18.40
N GLY A 50 13.86 11.82 -18.93
CA GLY A 50 14.60 10.86 -18.10
C GLY A 50 15.76 11.50 -17.35
N MET A 51 16.43 12.45 -18.00
CA MET A 51 17.49 13.24 -17.38
C MET A 51 16.96 14.16 -16.28
N GLN A 52 15.75 14.71 -16.44
CA GLN A 52 15.08 15.46 -15.38
C GLN A 52 14.64 14.56 -14.21
N ALA A 53 14.21 13.32 -14.47
CA ALA A 53 13.89 12.37 -13.41
C ALA A 53 15.12 12.06 -12.53
N LEU A 54 16.32 11.96 -13.12
CA LEU A 54 17.58 11.80 -12.36
C LEU A 54 17.83 12.99 -11.43
N ASP A 55 17.63 14.21 -11.91
CA ASP A 55 17.76 15.44 -11.09
C ASP A 55 16.71 15.49 -9.96
N MET A 56 15.52 14.92 -10.17
CA MET A 56 14.44 14.86 -9.18
C MET A 56 14.62 13.78 -8.11
N ILE A 57 15.18 12.62 -8.49
CA ILE A 57 15.38 11.48 -7.59
C ILE A 57 16.63 11.68 -6.73
N GLU A 58 17.72 12.19 -7.30
CA GLU A 58 18.97 12.45 -6.57
C GLU A 58 19.68 13.71 -7.09
N PRO A 59 19.52 14.86 -6.39
CA PRO A 59 20.12 16.11 -6.81
C PRO A 59 21.65 16.00 -6.95
N GLY A 60 22.18 16.28 -8.15
CA GLY A 60 23.61 16.24 -8.44
C GLY A 60 24.17 14.90 -8.93
N PHE A 61 23.35 13.86 -9.02
CA PHE A 61 23.76 12.55 -9.57
C PHE A 61 23.91 12.61 -11.11
N ARG A 62 23.11 13.42 -11.79
CA ARG A 62 23.10 13.52 -13.25
C ARG A 62 24.46 13.90 -13.87
N PRO A 63 25.19 14.94 -13.43
CA PRO A 63 26.52 15.26 -13.96
C PRO A 63 27.52 14.10 -13.83
N LEU A 64 27.40 13.30 -12.76
CA LEU A 64 28.24 12.13 -12.53
C LEU A 64 27.87 10.98 -13.48
N PHE A 65 26.57 10.69 -13.63
CA PHE A 65 26.05 9.73 -14.59
C PHE A 65 26.48 10.08 -16.03
N GLU A 66 26.36 11.36 -16.41
CA GLU A 66 26.77 11.86 -17.72
C GLU A 66 28.30 11.74 -17.96
N ALA A 67 29.11 11.83 -16.90
CA ALA A 67 30.57 11.68 -16.98
C ALA A 67 31.03 10.21 -17.04
N LEU A 68 30.26 9.29 -16.44
CA LEU A 68 30.61 7.86 -16.32
C LEU A 68 30.02 6.99 -17.43
N CYS A 69 28.98 7.47 -18.13
CA CYS A 69 28.33 6.69 -19.19
C CYS A 69 29.15 6.73 -20.48
N VAL A 70 29.71 5.58 -20.86
CA VAL A 70 30.54 5.43 -22.08
C VAL A 70 29.71 4.68 -23.13
N GLY A 71 28.91 5.40 -23.93
CA GLY A 71 27.98 4.79 -24.89
C GLY A 71 27.16 5.77 -25.75
N ASN A 72 26.50 5.24 -26.79
CA ASN A 72 25.88 5.95 -27.93
C ASN A 72 24.72 6.88 -27.53
N LYS A 73 24.93 8.19 -27.58
CA LYS A 73 23.85 9.20 -27.48
C LYS A 73 23.17 9.34 -28.85
N PRO A 74 21.90 8.94 -29.06
CA PRO A 74 21.20 9.30 -30.30
C PRO A 74 21.05 10.82 -30.39
N ALA A 75 21.12 11.37 -31.61
CA ALA A 75 21.05 12.81 -31.86
C ALA A 75 19.65 13.40 -31.61
N ASP A 76 18.61 12.56 -31.64
CA ASP A 76 17.21 12.97 -31.61
C ASP A 76 16.48 12.44 -30.37
N ALA A 77 15.55 13.24 -29.84
CA ALA A 77 14.72 12.87 -28.69
C ALA A 77 13.84 11.66 -29.00
N GLN A 78 13.86 10.66 -28.15
CA GLN A 78 13.00 9.48 -28.25
C GLN A 78 11.83 9.55 -27.27
N TRP A 79 10.70 8.98 -27.67
CA TRP A 79 9.50 8.88 -26.85
C TRP A 79 9.71 7.84 -25.75
N VAL A 80 9.46 8.22 -24.50
CA VAL A 80 9.58 7.32 -23.33
C VAL A 80 8.21 7.17 -22.68
N PHE A 81 7.81 5.93 -22.42
CA PHE A 81 6.62 5.58 -21.66
C PHE A 81 6.97 5.40 -20.18
N PHE A 82 6.19 6.02 -19.29
CA PHE A 82 6.27 5.81 -17.84
C PHE A 82 4.86 5.57 -17.29
N GLU A 83 4.68 4.47 -16.56
CA GLU A 83 3.39 4.07 -15.94
C GLU A 83 2.16 4.12 -16.88
N GLY A 84 2.29 3.69 -18.14
CA GLY A 84 1.14 3.61 -19.06
C GLY A 84 0.53 4.97 -19.46
N TYR A 85 1.12 6.09 -19.06
CA TYR A 85 0.76 7.41 -19.57
C TYR A 85 1.63 7.75 -20.78
N LEU A 86 0.98 7.94 -21.94
CA LEU A 86 1.56 8.69 -23.04
C LEU A 86 1.69 10.14 -22.53
N LEU A 87 2.91 10.65 -22.41
CA LEU A 87 3.12 12.10 -22.28
C LEU A 87 2.74 12.72 -23.63
N GLU A 88 1.43 12.90 -23.87
CA GLU A 88 0.95 13.54 -25.08
C GLU A 88 1.40 15.01 -25.11
N PRO A 89 1.67 15.56 -26.31
CA PRO A 89 1.83 16.98 -26.51
C PRO A 89 0.49 17.71 -26.32
N ALA A 90 -0.02 17.77 -25.09
CA ALA A 90 -1.15 18.62 -24.70
C ALA A 90 -0.76 20.12 -24.60
N MET A 91 0.28 20.53 -25.34
CA MET A 91 0.78 21.91 -25.39
C MET A 91 0.26 22.69 -26.61
N THR A 92 -0.44 22.03 -27.54
CA THR A 92 -0.96 22.66 -28.75
C THR A 92 -2.27 23.43 -28.50
N SER A 93 -3.06 23.06 -27.49
CA SER A 93 -4.34 23.72 -27.16
C SER A 93 -4.20 25.02 -26.35
N LEU A 94 -2.97 25.36 -25.91
CA LEU A 94 -2.67 26.56 -25.12
C LEU A 94 -2.06 27.72 -25.95
N GLY A 95 -1.91 27.57 -27.27
CA GLY A 95 -1.46 28.66 -28.15
C GLY A 95 -0.01 29.12 -27.94
N MET A 96 0.86 28.28 -27.36
CA MET A 96 2.21 28.65 -26.90
C MET A 96 3.36 28.31 -27.86
N VAL A 97 3.08 27.98 -29.12
CA VAL A 97 4.11 27.68 -30.13
C VAL A 97 4.06 28.71 -31.25
N THR A 98 5.14 29.48 -31.45
CA THR A 98 5.38 30.20 -32.70
C THR A 98 6.62 29.63 -33.39
N GLU A 99 6.45 29.20 -34.63
CA GLU A 99 7.56 28.72 -35.46
C GLU A 99 8.45 29.89 -35.90
N SER A 100 9.76 29.72 -35.75
CA SER A 100 10.75 30.62 -36.33
C SER A 100 11.17 30.12 -37.73
N PRO A 101 11.51 31.02 -38.67
CA PRO A 101 11.78 30.69 -40.08
C PRO A 101 13.06 29.85 -40.31
N HIS A 102 13.72 29.37 -39.25
CA HIS A 102 14.89 28.49 -39.33
C HIS A 102 14.69 27.12 -38.67
N GLY A 103 13.43 26.72 -38.42
CA GLY A 103 13.12 25.37 -37.92
C GLY A 103 13.45 25.14 -36.44
N ALA A 104 13.78 26.20 -35.69
CA ALA A 104 13.97 26.13 -34.25
C ALA A 104 12.64 26.47 -33.53
N ILE A 105 12.08 25.49 -32.82
CA ILE A 105 10.93 25.68 -31.93
C ILE A 105 11.42 26.36 -30.65
N ARG A 106 10.99 27.60 -30.41
CA ARG A 106 11.29 28.32 -29.17
C ARG A 106 10.16 28.05 -28.18
N ILE A 107 10.40 27.17 -27.21
CA ILE A 107 9.48 26.93 -26.10
C ILE A 107 9.74 28.00 -25.04
N THR A 108 8.89 29.02 -24.96
CA THR A 108 8.84 29.92 -23.81
C THR A 108 8.06 29.24 -22.69
N PHE A 109 8.76 28.83 -21.63
CA PHE A 109 8.12 28.42 -20.38
C PHE A 109 7.48 29.67 -19.73
N ALA A 110 6.28 30.04 -20.18
CA ALA A 110 5.43 30.92 -19.40
C ALA A 110 5.01 30.12 -18.16
N SER A 111 5.70 30.35 -17.05
CA SER A 111 5.37 29.92 -15.68
C SER A 111 4.27 28.86 -15.61
N LEU A 112 4.60 27.61 -15.97
CA LEU A 112 3.77 26.48 -15.55
C LEU A 112 3.65 26.61 -14.02
N PRO A 113 2.45 26.51 -13.43
CA PRO A 113 2.35 26.48 -11.98
C PRO A 113 3.30 25.38 -11.52
N MET A 114 4.28 25.75 -10.69
CA MET A 114 5.26 24.80 -10.17
C MET A 114 4.47 23.59 -9.67
N PRO A 115 4.77 22.37 -10.15
CA PRO A 115 4.07 21.19 -9.66
C PRO A 115 4.17 21.21 -8.14
N ARG A 116 3.01 21.13 -7.48
CA ARG A 116 2.91 21.20 -6.03
C ARG A 116 3.99 20.28 -5.42
N PRO A 117 4.85 20.79 -4.51
CA PRO A 117 5.86 19.98 -3.86
C PRO A 117 5.22 18.70 -3.31
N TRP A 118 5.85 17.55 -3.55
CA TRP A 118 5.32 16.26 -3.09
C TRP A 118 5.15 16.26 -1.56
N THR A 119 5.99 16.99 -0.83
CA THR A 119 5.90 17.21 0.61
C THR A 119 4.58 17.86 1.03
N ASP A 120 4.03 18.76 0.21
CA ASP A 120 2.76 19.43 0.51
C ASP A 120 1.58 18.47 0.32
N ILE A 121 1.67 17.58 -0.68
CA ILE A 121 0.68 16.50 -0.89
C ILE A 121 0.70 15.56 0.31
N VAL A 122 1.88 15.17 0.77
CA VAL A 122 2.07 14.33 1.96
C VAL A 122 1.48 15.01 3.20
N ALA A 123 1.82 16.28 3.44
CA ALA A 123 1.34 17.02 4.59
C ALA A 123 -0.19 17.14 4.62
N GLU A 124 -0.82 17.47 3.49
CA GLU A 124 -2.29 17.53 3.40
C GLU A 124 -2.93 16.15 3.62
N LYS A 125 -2.39 15.12 2.97
CA LYS A 125 -2.96 13.77 3.07
C LYS A 125 -2.89 13.23 4.51
N ARG A 126 -1.77 13.46 5.21
CA ARG A 126 -1.62 13.12 6.63
C ARG A 126 -2.53 13.98 7.51
N ALA A 127 -2.66 15.28 7.24
CA ALA A 127 -3.56 16.15 8.00
C ALA A 127 -5.02 15.66 7.95
N ILE A 128 -5.50 15.21 6.79
CA ILE A 128 -6.85 14.63 6.66
C ILE A 128 -7.00 13.35 7.47
N ARG A 129 -5.98 12.46 7.45
CA ARG A 129 -5.96 11.26 8.29
C ARG A 129 -6.00 11.64 9.78
N ASP A 130 -5.11 12.54 10.19
CA ASP A 130 -4.93 12.93 11.58
C ASP A 130 -6.16 13.65 12.13
N GLU A 131 -6.87 14.44 11.31
CA GLU A 131 -8.18 15.02 11.65
C GLU A 131 -9.22 13.94 11.94
N LYS A 132 -9.28 12.89 11.10
CA LYS A 132 -10.18 11.75 11.35
C LYS A 132 -9.81 10.99 12.62
N LEU A 133 -8.51 10.79 12.89
CA LEU A 133 -8.03 10.12 14.11
C LEU A 133 -8.30 10.95 15.37
N ALA A 134 -8.27 12.29 15.26
CA ALA A 134 -8.51 13.20 16.38
C ALA A 134 -9.99 13.25 16.82
N LYS A 135 -10.91 12.71 16.01
CA LYS A 135 -12.30 12.55 16.44
C LYS A 135 -12.37 11.58 17.61
N SER A 136 -13.11 11.98 18.63
CA SER A 136 -13.33 11.14 19.80
C SER A 136 -14.41 10.11 19.53
N TYR A 137 -14.03 8.85 19.38
CA TYR A 137 -14.96 7.74 19.21
C TYR A 137 -15.27 7.12 20.56
N GLY A 138 -16.51 7.25 21.03
CA GLY A 138 -16.97 6.54 22.23
C GLY A 138 -16.42 7.03 23.58
N ALA A 139 -15.89 8.26 23.68
CA ALA A 139 -15.40 8.81 24.96
C ALA A 139 -16.45 8.84 26.08
N ASP A 140 -17.73 8.87 25.72
CA ASP A 140 -18.86 8.87 26.66
C ASP A 140 -19.53 7.49 26.81
N ALA A 141 -19.06 6.48 26.06
CA ALA A 141 -19.64 5.14 26.04
C ALA A 141 -18.69 4.15 26.71
N PRO A 142 -18.94 3.74 27.97
CA PRO A 142 -18.10 2.72 28.60
C PRO A 142 -18.14 1.44 27.77
N SER A 143 -16.96 0.93 27.42
CA SER A 143 -16.82 -0.35 26.73
C SER A 143 -17.54 -1.43 27.53
N ASP A 144 -18.47 -2.14 26.90
CA ASP A 144 -19.15 -3.26 27.54
C ASP A 144 -18.11 -4.29 27.96
N PRO A 145 -17.97 -4.64 29.25
CA PRO A 145 -16.90 -5.49 29.73
C PRO A 145 -16.91 -6.89 29.12
N ARG A 146 -18.03 -7.31 28.50
CA ARG A 146 -18.12 -8.58 27.78
C ARG A 146 -17.31 -8.59 26.49
N ILE A 147 -17.06 -7.43 25.88
CA ILE A 147 -16.30 -7.31 24.63
C ILE A 147 -14.81 -7.61 24.86
N PRO A 148 -14.08 -6.92 25.76
CA PRO A 148 -12.68 -7.26 26.04
C PRO A 148 -12.53 -8.59 26.79
N ALA A 149 -13.59 -9.10 27.44
CA ALA A 149 -13.57 -10.42 28.08
C ALA A 149 -13.81 -11.59 27.11
N ALA A 150 -14.24 -11.33 25.87
CA ALA A 150 -14.41 -12.37 24.87
C ALA A 150 -13.05 -13.01 24.54
N LYS A 151 -12.98 -14.35 24.61
CA LYS A 151 -11.71 -15.06 24.42
C LYS A 151 -11.26 -15.07 22.97
N ASP A 152 -12.23 -15.07 22.07
CA ASP A 152 -12.05 -14.97 20.63
C ASP A 152 -13.28 -14.32 19.99
N ILE A 153 -13.22 -14.18 18.66
CA ILE A 153 -14.30 -13.56 17.90
C ILE A 153 -15.56 -14.44 17.82
N GLN A 154 -15.47 -15.77 17.99
CA GLN A 154 -16.65 -16.61 17.98
C GLN A 154 -17.48 -16.35 19.24
N ASP A 155 -16.82 -16.14 20.37
CA ASP A 155 -17.50 -15.68 21.58
C ASP A 155 -18.16 -14.31 21.37
N LEU A 156 -17.49 -13.40 20.65
CA LEU A 156 -18.10 -12.11 20.30
C LEU A 156 -19.33 -12.25 19.39
N ILE A 157 -19.25 -13.11 18.36
CA ILE A 157 -20.37 -13.41 17.46
C ILE A 157 -21.54 -14.03 18.23
N LYS A 158 -21.29 -14.90 19.22
CA LYS A 158 -22.36 -15.44 20.10
C LYS A 158 -23.01 -14.34 20.94
N LEU A 159 -22.23 -13.38 21.44
CA LEU A 159 -22.78 -12.23 22.18
C LEU A 159 -23.65 -11.35 21.27
N LEU A 160 -23.23 -11.13 20.02
CA LEU A 160 -23.99 -10.40 19.01
C LEU A 160 -25.28 -11.16 18.62
N ASP A 161 -25.21 -12.47 18.40
CA ASP A 161 -26.35 -13.32 18.07
C ASP A 161 -27.41 -13.31 19.20
N GLY A 162 -26.94 -13.43 20.44
CA GLY A 162 -27.77 -13.32 21.64
C GLY A 162 -28.19 -11.88 21.98
N ARG A 163 -27.80 -10.87 21.18
CA ARG A 163 -28.07 -9.43 21.40
C ARG A 163 -27.64 -8.94 22.78
N GLN A 164 -26.59 -9.55 23.32
CA GLN A 164 -26.00 -9.19 24.60
C GLN A 164 -25.14 -7.93 24.46
N VAL A 165 -24.48 -7.77 23.32
CA VAL A 165 -23.73 -6.57 22.93
C VAL A 165 -24.22 -6.11 21.55
N THR A 166 -23.99 -4.85 21.21
CA THR A 166 -24.35 -4.27 19.91
C THR A 166 -23.14 -4.27 18.97
N VAL A 167 -23.37 -4.22 17.66
CA VAL A 167 -22.28 -4.15 16.67
C VAL A 167 -21.52 -2.83 16.82
N GLU A 168 -22.25 -1.74 17.06
CA GLU A 168 -21.67 -0.42 17.28
C GLU A 168 -20.73 -0.42 18.50
N ALA A 169 -21.13 -1.07 19.60
CA ALA A 169 -20.27 -1.20 20.79
C ALA A 169 -19.00 -2.01 20.50
N VAL A 170 -19.10 -3.06 19.68
CA VAL A 170 -17.95 -3.85 19.25
C VAL A 170 -16.98 -3.02 18.41
N VAL A 171 -17.48 -2.27 17.44
CA VAL A 171 -16.65 -1.41 16.58
C VAL A 171 -15.98 -0.33 17.44
N LEU A 172 -16.74 0.38 18.27
CA LEU A 172 -16.22 1.42 19.17
C LEU A 172 -15.10 0.89 20.08
N ALA A 173 -15.22 -0.34 20.60
CA ALA A 173 -14.18 -0.92 21.44
C ALA A 173 -12.84 -1.14 20.71
N HIS A 174 -12.86 -1.36 19.39
CA HIS A 174 -11.66 -1.55 18.57
C HIS A 174 -11.10 -0.22 18.03
N ILE A 175 -11.91 0.83 17.97
CA ILE A 175 -11.50 2.16 17.48
C ILE A 175 -11.43 3.22 18.59
N ALA A 176 -11.33 2.79 19.86
CA ALA A 176 -11.44 3.68 21.01
C ALA A 176 -10.24 4.64 21.15
N ASN A 177 -9.02 4.16 20.86
CA ASN A 177 -7.78 4.92 21.06
C ASN A 177 -6.91 5.02 19.78
N PRO A 178 -7.46 5.46 18.65
CA PRO A 178 -6.76 5.36 17.36
C PRO A 178 -5.55 6.32 17.28
N LEU A 179 -5.54 7.40 18.06
CA LEU A 179 -4.40 8.29 18.23
C LEU A 179 -3.24 7.63 18.98
N GLU A 180 -3.53 6.83 20.01
CA GLU A 180 -2.50 6.15 20.80
C GLU A 180 -1.77 5.14 19.91
N SER A 181 -2.52 4.34 19.17
CA SER A 181 -1.99 3.33 18.26
C SER A 181 -1.23 3.92 17.08
N THR A 182 -1.74 5.02 16.51
CA THR A 182 -1.03 5.76 15.46
C THR A 182 0.23 6.42 16.01
N SER A 183 0.22 6.95 17.23
CA SER A 183 1.41 7.52 17.87
C SER A 183 2.46 6.45 18.19
N ALA A 184 2.02 5.26 18.59
CA ALA A 184 2.91 4.14 18.92
C ALA A 184 3.57 3.52 17.68
N THR A 185 2.83 3.41 16.57
CA THR A 185 3.26 2.57 15.43
C THR A 185 3.10 3.20 14.06
N ASN A 186 2.33 4.28 13.89
CA ASN A 186 2.00 4.88 12.59
C ASN A 186 1.49 3.85 11.57
N CYS A 187 0.60 2.95 12.02
CA CYS A 187 0.11 1.83 11.20
C CYS A 187 -1.11 2.15 10.32
N LEU A 188 -1.82 3.25 10.56
CA LEU A 188 -3.04 3.63 9.84
C LEU A 188 -2.76 4.60 8.67
N THR A 189 -3.45 4.38 7.54
CA THR A 189 -3.37 5.22 6.33
C THR A 189 -4.68 5.94 6.07
N GLU A 190 -5.72 5.22 5.66
CA GLU A 190 -7.07 5.75 5.46
C GLU A 190 -7.98 5.31 6.62
N VAL A 191 -8.61 6.27 7.28
CA VAL A 191 -9.55 6.02 8.40
C VAL A 191 -10.99 5.99 7.88
N TYR A 192 -11.72 4.93 8.24
CA TYR A 192 -13.09 4.64 7.77
C TYR A 192 -14.09 4.45 8.92
N PHE A 193 -13.82 5.07 10.07
CA PHE A 193 -14.56 4.85 11.31
C PHE A 193 -16.01 5.35 11.29
N ASP A 194 -16.27 6.51 10.69
CA ASP A 194 -17.63 7.07 10.62
C ASP A 194 -18.53 6.14 9.77
N GLU A 195 -18.01 5.69 8.64
CA GLU A 195 -18.66 4.74 7.74
C GLU A 195 -18.80 3.35 8.40
N ALA A 196 -17.81 2.91 9.17
CA ALA A 196 -17.88 1.67 9.95
C ALA A 196 -19.00 1.68 10.99
N LEU A 197 -19.18 2.79 11.71
CA LEU A 197 -20.26 2.97 12.69
C LEU A 197 -21.63 3.04 12.00
N GLN A 198 -21.71 3.66 10.84
CA GLN A 198 -22.93 3.62 10.02
C GLN A 198 -23.26 2.19 9.59
N GLN A 199 -22.27 1.43 9.11
CA GLN A 199 -22.45 0.02 8.75
C GLN A 199 -22.87 -0.83 9.97
N ALA A 200 -22.31 -0.56 11.15
CA ALA A 200 -22.69 -1.24 12.39
C ALA A 200 -24.18 -1.07 12.71
N ARG A 201 -24.71 0.16 12.59
CA ARG A 201 -26.13 0.45 12.80
C ARG A 201 -27.03 -0.23 11.78
N GLU A 202 -26.58 -0.35 10.53
CA GLU A 202 -27.30 -1.08 9.48
C GLU A 202 -27.36 -2.59 9.76
N LEU A 203 -26.27 -3.17 10.27
CA LEU A 203 -26.22 -4.57 10.69
C LEU A 203 -27.18 -4.85 11.85
N GLU A 204 -27.26 -3.94 12.83
CA GLU A 204 -28.21 -4.04 13.93
C GLU A 204 -29.66 -3.93 13.46
N ALA A 205 -29.97 -2.97 12.58
CA ALA A 205 -31.29 -2.84 11.98
C ALA A 205 -31.68 -4.09 11.17
N PHE A 206 -30.73 -4.67 10.42
CA PHE A 206 -30.92 -5.94 9.71
C PHE A 206 -31.26 -7.07 10.69
N GLN A 207 -30.47 -7.23 11.76
CA GLN A 207 -30.68 -8.28 12.75
C GLN A 207 -32.01 -8.10 13.49
N GLN A 208 -32.39 -6.86 13.81
CA GLN A 208 -33.67 -6.53 14.42
C GLN A 208 -34.84 -6.91 13.52
N LYS A 209 -34.75 -6.58 12.22
CA LYS A 209 -35.81 -6.82 11.23
C LYS A 209 -35.97 -8.29 10.87
N LEU A 210 -34.88 -9.04 10.69
CA LEU A 210 -34.91 -10.41 10.18
C LEU A 210 -34.71 -11.48 11.25
N GLY A 211 -34.33 -11.10 12.48
CA GLY A 211 -34.14 -12.03 13.60
C GLY A 211 -32.94 -12.96 13.43
N ARG A 212 -31.98 -12.62 12.57
CA ARG A 212 -30.77 -13.41 12.31
C ARG A 212 -29.57 -12.52 11.98
N LEU A 213 -28.37 -13.06 12.17
CA LEU A 213 -27.14 -12.44 11.68
C LEU A 213 -27.11 -12.37 10.14
N MET A 214 -26.39 -11.39 9.62
CA MET A 214 -26.18 -11.21 8.17
C MET A 214 -25.36 -12.37 7.58
N GLY A 215 -24.31 -12.77 8.29
CA GLY A 215 -23.40 -13.83 7.89
C GLY A 215 -22.45 -14.22 9.02
N PRO A 216 -21.49 -15.11 8.75
CA PRO A 216 -20.56 -15.64 9.75
C PRO A 216 -19.56 -14.62 10.30
N LEU A 217 -19.43 -13.44 9.68
CA LEU A 217 -18.55 -12.36 10.15
C LEU A 217 -19.35 -11.14 10.62
N HIS A 218 -20.63 -11.32 10.96
CA HIS A 218 -21.51 -10.24 11.39
C HIS A 218 -20.91 -9.42 12.54
N GLY A 219 -20.66 -8.14 12.29
CA GLY A 219 -20.13 -7.19 13.26
C GLY A 219 -18.65 -7.35 13.59
N VAL A 220 -17.90 -8.19 12.87
CA VAL A 220 -16.45 -8.36 13.06
C VAL A 220 -15.71 -7.14 12.49
N PRO A 221 -14.93 -6.38 13.28
CA PRO A 221 -14.10 -5.28 12.79
C PRO A 221 -12.94 -5.80 11.93
N VAL A 222 -12.77 -5.21 10.75
CA VAL A 222 -11.79 -5.64 9.75
C VAL A 222 -10.95 -4.48 9.22
N SER A 223 -9.63 -4.68 9.21
CA SER A 223 -8.65 -3.81 8.56
C SER A 223 -8.15 -4.42 7.26
N LEU A 224 -7.71 -3.55 6.34
CA LEU A 224 -7.26 -3.93 5.02
C LEU A 224 -5.92 -3.26 4.72
N LYS A 225 -4.98 -3.99 4.13
CA LYS A 225 -3.78 -3.39 3.54
C LYS A 225 -4.11 -2.27 2.54
N ASP A 226 -3.29 -1.21 2.48
CA ASP A 226 -3.57 -0.03 1.64
C ASP A 226 -3.81 -0.31 0.14
N GLN A 227 -3.43 -1.48 -0.37
CA GLN A 227 -3.70 -1.84 -1.77
C GLN A 227 -5.14 -2.25 -2.09
N PHE A 228 -5.98 -2.57 -1.11
CA PHE A 228 -7.36 -2.99 -1.36
C PHE A 228 -8.25 -1.80 -1.75
N GLY A 229 -8.90 -1.88 -2.92
CA GLY A 229 -9.88 -0.89 -3.35
C GLY A 229 -11.10 -0.88 -2.41
N LEU A 230 -11.34 0.26 -1.77
CA LEU A 230 -12.47 0.53 -0.89
C LEU A 230 -13.08 1.85 -1.36
N GLU A 231 -14.36 1.84 -1.71
CA GLU A 231 -15.04 2.98 -2.31
C GLU A 231 -14.85 4.26 -1.47
N GLY A 232 -14.41 5.33 -2.13
CA GLY A 232 -14.19 6.63 -1.50
C GLY A 232 -12.82 6.80 -0.84
N LEU A 233 -11.98 5.77 -0.73
CA LEU A 233 -10.62 5.85 -0.18
C LEU A 233 -9.54 5.56 -1.24
N ASP A 234 -8.36 6.15 -1.06
CA ASP A 234 -7.23 5.96 -1.97
C ASP A 234 -6.61 4.56 -1.79
N SER A 235 -6.00 4.02 -2.85
CA SER A 235 -5.08 2.87 -2.76
C SER A 235 -3.70 3.30 -3.23
N THR A 236 -2.87 3.75 -2.28
CA THR A 236 -1.70 4.58 -2.57
C THR A 236 -0.46 3.77 -2.92
N LEU A 237 -0.31 2.56 -2.39
CA LEU A 237 0.91 1.76 -2.43
C LEU A 237 2.15 2.52 -1.90
N GLY A 238 1.94 3.51 -1.03
CA GLY A 238 2.99 4.40 -0.55
C GLY A 238 3.51 5.41 -1.59
N TYR A 239 2.89 5.49 -2.78
CA TYR A 239 3.23 6.49 -3.79
C TYR A 239 2.47 7.80 -3.55
N VAL A 240 3.23 8.90 -3.41
CA VAL A 240 2.65 10.25 -3.32
C VAL A 240 1.79 10.58 -4.54
N GLY A 241 2.19 10.12 -5.74
CA GLY A 241 1.43 10.32 -6.97
C GLY A 241 0.10 9.58 -7.05
N ARG A 242 -0.20 8.69 -6.10
CA ARG A 242 -1.50 8.00 -5.97
C ARG A 242 -2.39 8.57 -4.86
N ALA A 243 -1.93 9.60 -4.14
CA ALA A 243 -2.78 10.34 -3.22
C ALA A 243 -3.90 11.07 -3.97
N PHE A 244 -5.05 11.23 -3.32
CA PHE A 244 -6.26 11.88 -3.81
C PHE A 244 -6.84 11.23 -5.08
N LYS A 245 -6.72 9.90 -5.19
CA LYS A 245 -7.22 9.06 -6.28
C LYS A 245 -8.09 7.94 -5.69
N ALA A 246 -9.22 8.34 -5.13
CA ALA A 246 -10.12 7.43 -4.44
C ALA A 246 -10.65 6.34 -5.35
N ALA A 247 -10.79 5.12 -4.82
CA ALA A 247 -11.40 4.03 -5.55
C ALA A 247 -12.89 4.33 -5.80
N VAL A 248 -13.34 4.07 -7.02
CA VAL A 248 -14.74 4.30 -7.45
C VAL A 248 -15.67 3.18 -6.97
N THR A 249 -15.13 2.01 -6.63
CA THR A 249 -15.91 0.87 -6.14
C THR A 249 -15.05 -0.04 -5.29
N ASP A 250 -15.68 -0.76 -4.38
CA ASP A 250 -15.08 -1.83 -3.61
C ASP A 250 -14.47 -2.93 -4.50
N CYS A 251 -13.33 -3.46 -4.07
CA CYS A 251 -12.76 -4.67 -4.63
C CYS A 251 -13.61 -5.90 -4.27
N VAL A 252 -13.38 -7.03 -4.95
CA VAL A 252 -14.20 -8.24 -4.76
C VAL A 252 -14.14 -8.73 -3.32
N LEU A 253 -12.96 -8.73 -2.69
CA LEU A 253 -12.82 -9.13 -1.28
C LEU A 253 -13.69 -8.26 -0.37
N VAL A 254 -13.64 -6.94 -0.51
CA VAL A 254 -14.41 -6.01 0.33
C VAL A 254 -15.91 -6.27 0.18
N LYS A 255 -16.39 -6.49 -1.04
CA LYS A 255 -17.80 -6.85 -1.30
C LYS A 255 -18.18 -8.13 -0.57
N VAL A 256 -17.34 -9.16 -0.65
CA VAL A 256 -17.56 -10.44 0.05
C VAL A 256 -17.56 -10.26 1.57
N LEU A 257 -16.61 -9.51 2.13
CA LEU A 257 -16.54 -9.25 3.56
C LEU A 257 -17.80 -8.52 4.06
N LYS A 258 -18.23 -7.47 3.36
CA LYS A 258 -19.48 -6.74 3.67
C LYS A 258 -20.70 -7.66 3.58
N GLN A 259 -20.79 -8.53 2.57
CA GLN A 259 -21.87 -9.54 2.44
C GLN A 259 -21.89 -10.55 3.59
N LEU A 260 -20.73 -10.92 4.13
CA LEU A 260 -20.61 -11.80 5.30
C LEU A 260 -20.90 -11.07 6.63
N GLY A 261 -21.16 -9.76 6.58
CA GLY A 261 -21.47 -8.91 7.72
C GLY A 261 -20.26 -8.30 8.42
N ALA A 262 -19.06 -8.42 7.85
CA ALA A 262 -17.87 -7.80 8.42
C ALA A 262 -17.91 -6.27 8.29
N VAL A 263 -17.35 -5.56 9.27
CA VAL A 263 -17.31 -4.09 9.32
C VAL A 263 -15.89 -3.63 9.01
N ILE A 264 -15.69 -2.95 7.88
CA ILE A 264 -14.37 -2.43 7.51
C ILE A 264 -14.11 -1.14 8.29
N ILE A 265 -12.99 -1.04 9.01
CA ILE A 265 -12.69 0.10 9.90
C ILE A 265 -11.60 1.03 9.36
N ALA A 266 -10.61 0.52 8.65
CA ALA A 266 -9.48 1.30 8.18
C ALA A 266 -8.63 0.57 7.13
N LYS A 267 -7.76 1.34 6.48
CA LYS A 267 -6.64 0.83 5.69
C LYS A 267 -5.32 1.00 6.43
N ILE A 268 -4.42 0.03 6.27
CA ILE A 268 -3.13 -0.02 6.99
C ILE A 268 -1.93 0.25 6.09
N ASN A 269 -0.84 0.68 6.72
CA ASN A 269 0.39 1.07 6.06
C ASN A 269 1.19 -0.12 5.51
N LEU A 270 1.97 0.15 4.47
CA LEU A 270 2.79 -0.81 3.74
C LEU A 270 4.09 -0.12 3.27
N PRO A 271 5.16 -0.86 2.94
CA PRO A 271 6.31 -0.29 2.24
C PRO A 271 5.93 0.16 0.83
N GLN A 272 6.60 1.22 0.37
CA GLN A 272 6.38 1.75 -0.97
C GLN A 272 6.46 0.63 -2.01
N SER A 273 5.53 0.63 -2.96
CA SER A 273 5.41 -0.36 -4.04
C SER A 273 5.02 -1.79 -3.62
N ILE A 274 4.78 -2.05 -2.33
CA ILE A 274 4.53 -3.38 -1.73
C ILE A 274 5.82 -4.24 -1.64
N LEU A 275 6.96 -3.74 -2.10
CA LEU A 275 8.23 -4.47 -2.08
C LEU A 275 9.00 -4.18 -0.79
N LEU A 276 9.48 -5.26 -0.16
CA LEU A 276 10.39 -5.16 0.96
C LEU A 276 11.77 -4.76 0.46
N THR A 277 12.25 -3.58 0.85
CA THR A 277 13.67 -3.23 0.70
C THR A 277 14.41 -3.67 1.95
N PHE A 278 15.13 -4.79 1.88
CA PHE A 278 15.90 -5.37 3.00
C PHE A 278 17.10 -4.53 3.47
N ASN A 279 17.25 -3.30 2.98
CA ASN A 279 18.29 -2.41 3.47
C ASN A 279 17.66 -1.52 4.55
N SER A 280 18.25 -1.54 5.75
CA SER A 280 18.09 -0.61 6.88
C SER A 280 17.03 -0.87 7.97
N GLY A 281 16.31 -2.00 7.98
CA GLY A 281 15.39 -2.34 9.09
C GLY A 281 14.05 -1.59 9.06
N GLU A 282 13.82 -0.78 8.04
CA GLU A 282 12.60 -0.01 7.77
C GLU A 282 11.71 -0.75 6.76
N GLU A 283 11.14 -1.91 7.16
CA GLU A 283 10.44 -2.80 6.23
C GLU A 283 9.03 -2.32 5.83
N THR A 284 8.42 -1.43 6.62
CA THR A 284 7.11 -0.82 6.33
C THR A 284 7.27 0.69 6.34
N ASP A 285 8.01 1.23 5.36
CA ASP A 285 8.22 2.66 5.18
C ASP A 285 7.89 3.12 3.75
N ASN A 286 7.33 4.31 3.65
CA ASN A 286 7.06 4.98 2.39
C ASN A 286 6.97 6.51 2.59
N PRO A 287 7.29 7.31 1.56
CA PRO A 287 7.30 8.77 1.69
C PRO A 287 5.93 9.36 2.01
N LEU A 288 4.83 8.69 1.65
CA LEU A 288 3.47 9.22 1.86
C LEU A 288 3.02 9.12 3.31
N TRP A 289 3.17 7.97 3.95
CA TRP A 289 2.67 7.70 5.29
C TRP A 289 3.77 7.63 6.35
N GLY A 290 5.01 7.38 5.93
CA GLY A 290 6.18 7.21 6.79
C GLY A 290 6.32 5.79 7.33
N LEU A 291 7.28 5.62 8.22
CA LEU A 291 7.64 4.35 8.83
C LEU A 291 6.56 3.86 9.79
N THR A 292 6.21 2.59 9.69
CA THR A 292 5.51 1.85 10.74
C THR A 292 6.49 1.05 11.58
N THR A 293 6.37 1.15 12.89
CA THR A 293 7.24 0.48 13.87
C THR A 293 6.49 -0.61 14.64
N HIS A 294 7.23 -1.51 15.30
CA HIS A 294 6.66 -2.59 16.08
C HIS A 294 6.04 -2.07 17.40
N PRO A 295 4.83 -2.53 17.80
CA PRO A 295 4.11 -2.00 18.96
C PRO A 295 4.80 -2.21 20.32
N MET A 296 5.58 -3.28 20.49
CA MET A 296 6.34 -3.51 21.74
C MET A 296 7.61 -2.66 21.87
N ASN A 297 8.23 -2.26 20.75
CA ASN A 297 9.46 -1.47 20.75
C ASN A 297 9.57 -0.72 19.42
N PRO A 298 9.57 0.63 19.41
CA PRO A 298 9.67 1.40 18.18
C PRO A 298 10.98 1.20 17.40
N GLU A 299 12.04 0.67 18.04
CA GLU A 299 13.30 0.31 17.36
C GLU A 299 13.22 -1.00 16.56
N TYR A 300 12.12 -1.75 16.66
CA TYR A 300 11.94 -3.01 15.93
C TYR A 300 10.99 -2.86 14.74
N THR A 301 11.25 -3.67 13.71
CA THR A 301 10.37 -3.77 12.55
C THR A 301 9.11 -4.58 12.89
N PRO A 302 7.92 -4.15 12.45
CA PRO A 302 6.72 -4.99 12.48
C PRO A 302 6.71 -6.05 11.37
N GLY A 303 7.80 -6.17 10.61
CA GLY A 303 7.84 -6.95 9.37
C GLY A 303 7.19 -6.20 8.21
N GLY A 304 7.12 -6.84 7.05
CA GLY A 304 6.38 -6.31 5.91
C GLY A 304 6.10 -7.35 4.83
N SER A 305 5.39 -7.00 3.75
CA SER A 305 4.87 -5.66 3.46
C SER A 305 3.51 -5.34 4.11
N SER A 306 2.93 -6.23 4.92
CA SER A 306 1.70 -5.95 5.67
C SER A 306 1.99 -5.59 7.13
N GLY A 307 3.07 -4.84 7.41
CA GLY A 307 3.50 -4.52 8.77
C GLY A 307 2.53 -3.63 9.54
N GLY A 308 1.80 -2.74 8.86
CA GLY A 308 0.70 -1.99 9.47
C GLY A 308 -0.40 -2.91 10.00
N GLU A 309 -0.71 -3.98 9.28
CA GLU A 309 -1.70 -4.99 9.70
C GLU A 309 -1.21 -5.75 10.94
N GLY A 310 0.08 -6.15 10.92
CA GLY A 310 0.72 -6.78 12.07
C GLY A 310 0.65 -5.92 13.33
N SER A 311 0.97 -4.64 13.21
CA SER A 311 0.97 -3.70 14.33
C SER A 311 -0.44 -3.45 14.88
N LEU A 312 -1.42 -3.19 13.99
CA LEU A 312 -2.80 -2.89 14.39
C LEU A 312 -3.47 -4.08 15.10
N LEU A 313 -3.26 -5.29 14.58
CA LEU A 313 -3.78 -6.52 15.20
C LEU A 313 -3.09 -6.83 16.54
N ALA A 314 -1.79 -6.56 16.67
CA ALA A 314 -1.08 -6.73 17.93
C ALA A 314 -1.59 -5.76 19.03
N LEU A 315 -2.01 -4.55 18.64
CA LEU A 315 -2.63 -3.55 19.51
C LEU A 315 -4.12 -3.84 19.83
N ASN A 316 -4.73 -4.83 19.17
CA ASN A 316 -6.15 -5.20 19.33
C ASN A 316 -7.14 -4.13 18.83
N ASP A 317 -6.70 -3.27 17.91
CA ASP A 317 -7.54 -2.26 17.26
C ASP A 317 -8.29 -2.80 16.03
N SER A 318 -8.06 -4.07 15.70
CA SER A 318 -8.79 -4.82 14.69
C SER A 318 -8.87 -6.27 15.11
N ALA A 319 -9.97 -6.95 14.74
CA ALA A 319 -10.13 -8.37 15.03
C ALA A 319 -9.56 -9.27 13.91
N LEU A 320 -9.60 -8.77 12.67
CA LEU A 320 -9.23 -9.50 11.47
C LEU A 320 -8.64 -8.54 10.44
N GLY A 321 -7.45 -8.87 9.96
CA GLY A 321 -6.74 -8.12 8.94
C GLY A 321 -6.70 -8.85 7.61
N TRP A 322 -6.52 -8.12 6.51
CA TRP A 322 -6.26 -8.73 5.20
C TRP A 322 -5.04 -8.11 4.54
N GLY A 323 -4.14 -8.99 4.10
CA GLY A 323 -2.90 -8.62 3.41
C GLY A 323 -2.74 -9.35 2.09
N THR A 324 -1.57 -9.18 1.51
CA THR A 324 -1.13 -9.92 0.31
C THR A 324 0.23 -10.55 0.54
N ASP A 325 0.46 -11.73 -0.04
CA ASP A 325 1.70 -12.49 0.11
C ASP A 325 2.18 -13.05 -1.24
N ILE A 326 3.45 -12.75 -1.53
CA ILE A 326 4.24 -13.37 -2.60
C ILE A 326 5.45 -14.05 -1.94
N GLY A 327 6.33 -13.23 -1.38
CA GLY A 327 7.59 -13.65 -0.77
C GLY A 327 7.56 -13.79 0.76
N GLY A 328 6.40 -13.62 1.42
CA GLY A 328 6.31 -13.61 2.88
C GLY A 328 5.51 -12.45 3.46
N SER A 329 4.91 -11.59 2.64
CA SER A 329 4.30 -10.32 3.07
C SER A 329 3.11 -10.43 4.04
N ILE A 330 2.61 -11.63 4.31
CA ILE A 330 1.67 -11.92 5.41
C ILE A 330 2.39 -12.70 6.52
N ARG A 331 3.14 -13.74 6.15
CA ARG A 331 3.81 -14.63 7.11
C ARG A 331 4.89 -13.93 7.94
N VAL A 332 5.66 -13.01 7.36
CA VAL A 332 6.70 -12.22 8.03
C VAL A 332 6.09 -11.29 9.08
N PRO A 333 5.15 -10.38 8.77
CA PRO A 333 4.56 -9.53 9.79
C PRO A 333 3.76 -10.34 10.82
N SER A 334 3.14 -11.46 10.43
CA SER A 334 2.52 -12.36 11.41
C SER A 334 3.54 -12.95 12.39
N HIS A 335 4.69 -13.41 11.90
CA HIS A 335 5.76 -13.93 12.75
C HIS A 335 6.32 -12.88 13.70
N MET A 336 6.56 -11.65 13.21
CA MET A 336 7.16 -10.59 14.02
C MET A 336 6.24 -10.10 15.15
N ASN A 337 4.91 -10.13 14.95
CA ASN A 337 3.93 -9.55 15.88
C ASN A 337 3.16 -10.59 16.71
N ASP A 338 3.61 -11.85 16.74
CA ASP A 338 2.92 -12.97 17.42
C ASP A 338 1.46 -13.18 16.95
N LEU A 339 1.28 -13.22 15.62
CA LEU A 339 -0.02 -13.38 14.98
C LEU A 339 -0.08 -14.65 14.14
N TRP A 340 -1.30 -15.05 13.83
CA TRP A 340 -1.63 -16.06 12.85
C TRP A 340 -1.82 -15.42 11.48
N GLY A 341 -1.09 -15.93 10.50
CA GLY A 341 -1.24 -15.62 9.08
C GLY A 341 -0.98 -16.88 8.29
N PHE A 342 -1.73 -17.11 7.22
CA PHE A 342 -1.45 -18.20 6.29
C PHE A 342 -1.39 -17.68 4.87
N LYS A 343 -0.70 -18.42 4.00
CA LYS A 343 -0.66 -18.14 2.57
C LYS A 343 -1.37 -19.28 1.85
N PRO A 344 -2.51 -19.06 1.18
CA PRO A 344 -3.14 -20.10 0.36
C PRO A 344 -2.23 -20.53 -0.80
N SER A 345 -2.61 -21.62 -1.46
CA SER A 345 -1.98 -22.06 -2.69
C SER A 345 -2.11 -20.98 -3.77
N SER A 346 -0.98 -20.63 -4.38
CA SER A 346 -0.96 -19.75 -5.55
C SER A 346 -1.60 -20.47 -6.75
N GLY A 347 -2.34 -19.77 -7.61
CA GLY A 347 -3.04 -20.40 -8.74
C GLY A 347 -4.42 -20.98 -8.42
N ASP A 348 -4.88 -20.88 -7.17
CA ASP A 348 -6.25 -21.26 -6.81
C ASP A 348 -7.23 -20.15 -7.24
N THR A 349 -8.05 -20.45 -8.24
CA THR A 349 -8.98 -19.50 -8.86
C THR A 349 -9.94 -18.85 -7.86
N LYS A 350 -10.24 -19.52 -6.73
CA LYS A 350 -11.07 -18.94 -5.67
C LYS A 350 -10.38 -17.81 -4.92
N TRP A 351 -9.06 -17.90 -4.74
CA TRP A 351 -8.28 -16.86 -4.06
C TRP A 351 -7.82 -15.77 -5.03
N GLU A 352 -7.63 -16.10 -6.31
CA GLU A 352 -7.22 -15.14 -7.33
C GLU A 352 -8.26 -14.07 -7.61
N VAL A 353 -9.56 -14.41 -7.58
CA VAL A 353 -10.61 -13.41 -7.80
C VAL A 353 -10.58 -12.28 -6.75
N PHE A 354 -10.02 -12.52 -5.57
CA PHE A 354 -9.87 -11.47 -4.56
C PHE A 354 -8.78 -10.44 -4.88
N LEU A 355 -7.92 -10.70 -5.87
CA LEU A 355 -6.97 -9.71 -6.40
C LEU A 355 -7.63 -8.72 -7.37
N GLN A 356 -8.87 -8.97 -7.80
CA GLN A 356 -9.59 -8.04 -8.66
C GLN A 356 -9.76 -6.67 -7.98
N ARG A 357 -9.26 -5.62 -8.66
CA ARG A 357 -9.24 -4.23 -8.16
C ARG A 357 -8.42 -4.05 -6.88
N VAL A 358 -7.42 -4.91 -6.68
CA VAL A 358 -6.34 -4.70 -5.71
C VAL A 358 -5.17 -4.08 -6.45
N ALA A 359 -4.76 -2.88 -6.05
CA ALA A 359 -3.71 -2.16 -6.74
C ALA A 359 -2.35 -2.87 -6.57
N VAL A 360 -1.57 -2.95 -7.64
CA VAL A 360 -0.19 -3.43 -7.61
C VAL A 360 0.74 -2.48 -8.38
N SER A 361 2.04 -2.63 -8.17
CA SER A 361 3.07 -1.88 -8.92
C SER A 361 3.56 -2.62 -10.16
N GLN A 362 3.19 -3.90 -10.31
CA GLN A 362 3.63 -4.79 -11.40
C GLN A 362 2.42 -5.38 -12.11
N ASP A 363 1.64 -4.53 -12.78
CA ASP A 363 0.53 -4.99 -13.63
C ASP A 363 1.08 -5.93 -14.73
N GLY A 364 0.43 -7.07 -14.94
CA GLY A 364 0.84 -8.09 -15.92
C GLY A 364 1.91 -9.07 -15.44
N GLN A 365 2.31 -9.06 -14.15
CA GLN A 365 3.18 -10.10 -13.59
C GLN A 365 2.44 -11.44 -13.47
N HIS A 366 2.78 -12.41 -14.33
CA HIS A 366 2.17 -13.75 -14.31
C HIS A 366 3.04 -14.86 -13.71
N GLN A 367 4.33 -14.60 -13.49
CA GLN A 367 5.29 -15.66 -13.13
C GLN A 367 5.14 -16.15 -11.68
N ILE A 368 4.85 -15.23 -10.74
CA ILE A 368 4.61 -15.55 -9.33
C ILE A 368 3.38 -14.75 -8.90
N PRO A 369 2.18 -15.32 -8.97
CA PRO A 369 0.97 -14.58 -8.62
C PRO A 369 0.94 -14.31 -7.12
N SER A 370 0.56 -13.08 -6.79
CA SER A 370 0.20 -12.70 -5.43
C SER A 370 -0.97 -13.51 -4.94
N VAL A 371 -1.11 -13.64 -3.62
CA VAL A 371 -2.34 -14.14 -3.02
C VAL A 371 -2.83 -13.19 -1.93
N VAL A 372 -4.14 -13.18 -1.73
CA VAL A 372 -4.83 -12.44 -0.66
C VAL A 372 -5.12 -13.40 0.47
N SER A 373 -4.91 -12.99 1.73
CA SER A 373 -5.17 -13.87 2.87
C SER A 373 -5.35 -13.09 4.18
N PRO A 374 -6.11 -13.63 5.16
CA PRO A 374 -6.30 -13.00 6.45
C PRO A 374 -5.10 -13.11 7.40
N MET A 375 -5.04 -12.16 8.34
CA MET A 375 -4.16 -12.09 9.51
C MET A 375 -4.98 -11.88 10.76
N THR A 376 -4.58 -12.46 11.90
CA THR A 376 -5.34 -12.32 13.15
C THR A 376 -4.56 -12.81 14.38
N ARG A 377 -5.07 -12.54 15.58
CA ARG A 377 -4.54 -13.00 16.87
C ARG A 377 -4.92 -14.44 17.24
N THR A 378 -5.91 -15.05 16.56
CA THR A 378 -6.37 -16.40 16.92
C THR A 378 -6.52 -17.33 15.71
N LEU A 379 -6.11 -18.60 15.86
CA LEU A 379 -6.28 -19.63 14.83
C LEU A 379 -7.78 -19.90 14.49
N CYS A 380 -8.67 -19.63 15.45
CA CYS A 380 -10.10 -19.84 15.27
C CYS A 380 -10.68 -18.94 14.17
N ILE A 381 -10.40 -17.64 14.21
CA ILE A 381 -10.93 -16.69 13.22
C ILE A 381 -10.24 -16.79 11.88
N ILE A 382 -8.94 -17.12 11.82
CA ILE A 382 -8.30 -17.34 10.51
C ILE A 382 -9.00 -18.49 9.76
N THR A 383 -9.39 -19.54 10.47
CA THR A 383 -10.12 -20.67 9.91
C THR A 383 -11.54 -20.27 9.49
N LEU A 384 -12.27 -19.56 10.37
CA LEU A 384 -13.63 -19.09 10.11
C LEU A 384 -13.69 -18.17 8.89
N ALA A 385 -12.86 -17.12 8.86
CA ALA A 385 -12.82 -16.13 7.79
C ALA A 385 -12.44 -16.76 6.46
N SER A 386 -11.41 -17.62 6.45
CA SER A 386 -10.96 -18.29 5.22
C SER A 386 -12.03 -19.20 4.65
N LYS A 387 -12.69 -19.98 5.51
CA LYS A 387 -13.79 -20.85 5.10
C LYS A 387 -14.97 -20.04 4.58
N ALA A 388 -15.41 -19.03 5.33
CA ALA A 388 -16.54 -18.19 4.97
C ALA A 388 -16.34 -17.51 3.61
N VAL A 389 -15.16 -16.92 3.38
CA VAL A 389 -14.83 -16.25 2.13
C VAL A 389 -14.73 -17.25 0.96
N SER A 390 -14.20 -18.45 1.20
CA SER A 390 -14.07 -19.51 0.17
C SER A 390 -15.40 -20.19 -0.24
N GLU A 391 -16.43 -20.04 0.59
CA GLU A 391 -17.79 -20.58 0.37
C GLU A 391 -18.70 -19.59 -0.39
N VAL A 392 -18.32 -18.31 -0.48
CA VAL A 392 -19.05 -17.34 -1.30
C VAL A 392 -18.81 -17.60 -2.78
N GLU A 393 -19.86 -17.47 -3.60
CA GLU A 393 -19.79 -17.56 -5.06
C GLU A 393 -19.14 -16.29 -5.66
N CYS A 394 -17.89 -16.04 -5.29
CA CYS A 394 -17.12 -14.83 -5.61
C CYS A 394 -16.94 -14.62 -7.12
N TRP A 395 -17.00 -15.68 -7.92
CA TRP A 395 -16.99 -15.61 -9.39
C TRP A 395 -18.21 -14.89 -9.99
N ARG A 396 -19.27 -14.61 -9.21
CA ARG A 396 -20.40 -13.78 -9.66
C ARG A 396 -20.17 -12.27 -9.46
N LEU A 397 -19.10 -11.90 -8.76
CA LEU A 397 -18.72 -10.51 -8.50
C LEU A 397 -17.59 -10.02 -9.42
N ASP A 398 -17.00 -10.96 -10.16
CA ASP A 398 -16.10 -10.73 -11.28
C ASP A 398 -16.94 -10.40 -12.53
N PRO A 399 -16.85 -9.18 -13.10
CA PRO A 399 -17.73 -8.71 -14.18
C PRO A 399 -17.54 -9.40 -15.54
#